data_AF-A0A1F3YH67-F1
#
_entry.id   AF-A0A1F3YH67-F1
#
_cell.length_a   1.000
_cell.length_b   1.000
_cell.length_c   1.000
_cell.angle_alpha   90.00
_cell.angle_beta   90.00
_cell.angle_gamma   90.00
#
_symmetry.space_group_name_H-M   'P 1'
#
loop_
_entity.id
_entity.type
_entity.pdbx_description
1 polymer ?
#
loop_
_entity_poly.entity_id
_entity_poly.type
_entity_poly.pdbx_seq_one_letter_code
_entity_poly.pdbx_strand_id
1 'polypeptide(L)' 'MARLTITLSDERHRALREAAVQRGKTIGQLIEESLHFYGIKSARSAEELVAKARARASLTETRALRLAVAETRAARRR' A
#
# COMPACT_ATOMS: atom_id res chain seq x y z
N MET A 1 2.76 -13.67 -5.53
CA MET A 1 3.83 -12.75 -5.92
C MET A 1 3.76 -12.55 -7.41
N ALA A 2 3.68 -11.30 -7.88
CA ALA A 2 3.79 -11.00 -9.30
C ALA A 2 5.28 -10.93 -9.68
N ARG A 3 5.66 -11.42 -10.86
CA ARG A 3 7.02 -11.27 -11.41
C ARG A 3 7.06 -10.01 -12.27
N LEU A 4 8.04 -9.16 -12.02
CA LEU A 4 8.29 -7.94 -12.80
C LEU A 4 9.68 -8.04 -13.44
N THR A 5 9.77 -7.75 -14.73
CA THR A 5 11.04 -7.54 -15.45
C THR A 5 11.14 -6.06 -15.78
N ILE A 6 12.25 -5.43 -15.38
CA ILE A 6 12.54 -4.02 -15.68
C ILE A 6 13.89 -3.93 -16.40
N THR A 7 14.02 -2.94 -17.28
CA THR A 7 15.29 -2.60 -17.92
C THR A 7 15.92 -1.44 -17.15
N LEU A 8 17.18 -1.60 -16.74
CA LEU A 8 17.99 -0.57 -16.08
C LEU A 8 19.26 -0.34 -16.91
N SER A 9 19.86 0.84 -16.79
CA SER A 9 21.23 1.02 -17.28
C SER A 9 22.20 0.17 -16.45
N ASP A 10 23.32 -0.23 -17.05
CA ASP A 10 24.34 -1.04 -16.37
C ASP A 10 24.86 -0.36 -15.09
N GLU A 11 25.05 0.96 -15.15
CA GLU A 11 25.46 1.78 -14.00
C GLU A 11 24.45 1.69 -12.85
N ARG A 12 23.15 1.83 -13.14
CA ARG A 12 22.09 1.74 -12.14
C ARG A 12 21.95 0.33 -11.59
N HIS A 13 22.12 -0.69 -12.41
CA HIS A 13 22.11 -2.08 -11.96
C HIS A 13 23.26 -2.38 -10.99
N ARG A 14 24.47 -1.88 -11.28
CA ARG A 14 25.63 -2.00 -10.38
C ARG A 14 25.41 -1.28 -9.06
N ALA A 15 24.99 -0.01 -9.11
CA ALA A 15 24.70 0.78 -7.91
C ALA A 15 23.62 0.12 -7.04
N LEU A 16 22.57 -0.44 -7.65
CA LEU A 16 21.51 -1.15 -6.94
C LEU A 16 22.04 -2.43 -6.27
N ARG A 17 22.92 -3.17 -6.94
CA ARG A 17 23.55 -4.38 -6.39
C ARG A 17 24.45 -4.04 -5.19
N GLU A 18 25.25 -2.99 -5.29
CA GLU A 18 26.11 -2.52 -4.20
C GLU A 18 25.28 -2.09 -2.99
N ALA A 19 24.22 -1.31 -3.20
CA ALA A 19 23.32 -0.89 -2.14
C ALA A 19 22.62 -2.07 -1.45
N ALA A 20 22.25 -3.11 -2.22
CA ALA A 20 21.64 -4.33 -1.69
C ALA A 20 22.62 -5.09 -0.79
N VAL A 21 23.88 -5.25 -1.23
CA VAL A 21 24.95 -5.88 -0.44
C VAL A 21 25.25 -5.09 0.82
N GLN A 22 25.38 -3.76 0.73
CA GLN A 22 25.66 -2.89 1.88
C GLN A 22 24.58 -2.98 2.96
N ARG A 23 23.32 -3.17 2.55
CA ARG A 23 22.18 -3.32 3.46
C ARG A 23 21.91 -4.76 3.90
N GLY A 24 22.66 -5.74 3.39
CA GLY A 24 22.45 -7.16 3.68
C GLY A 24 21.11 -7.70 3.17
N LYS A 25 20.62 -7.18 2.03
CA LYS A 25 19.31 -7.54 1.46
C LYS A 25 19.43 -7.97 0.00
N THR A 26 18.43 -8.69 -0.48
CA THR A 26 18.29 -8.96 -1.93
C THR A 26 17.87 -7.69 -2.67
N ILE A 27 18.19 -7.60 -3.97
CA ILE A 27 17.73 -6.50 -4.83
C ILE A 27 16.19 -6.41 -4.80
N GLY A 28 15.49 -7.54 -4.83
CA GLY A 28 14.03 -7.57 -4.75
C GLY A 28 13.48 -6.97 -3.45
N GLN A 29 14.04 -7.35 -2.30
CA GLN A 29 13.64 -6.76 -1.01
C GLN A 29 13.92 -5.26 -0.93
N LEU A 30 15.08 -4.82 -1.47
CA LEU A 30 15.43 -3.41 -1.51
C LEU A 30 14.45 -2.60 -2.37
N ILE A 31 14.03 -3.17 -3.52
CA ILE A 31 13.02 -2.56 -4.40
C ILE A 31 11.66 -2.51 -3.69
N GLU A 32 11.19 -3.60 -3.09
CA GLU A 32 9.91 -3.64 -2.35
C GLU A 32 9.87 -2.60 -1.22
N GLU A 33 10.94 -2.48 -0.44
CA GLU A 33 11.06 -1.45 0.59
C GLU A 33 11.05 -0.03 0.01
N SER A 34 11.72 0.16 -1.12
CA SER A 34 11.72 1.45 -1.81
C SER A 34 10.33 1.81 -2.33
N LEU A 35 9.61 0.86 -2.94
CA LEU A 35 8.22 1.05 -3.38
C LEU A 35 7.31 1.41 -2.20
N HIS A 36 7.49 0.73 -1.06
CA HIS A 36 6.78 1.06 0.17
C HIS A 36 7.11 2.48 0.68
N PHE A 37 8.39 2.85 0.69
CA PHE A 37 8.86 4.18 1.09
C PHE A 37 8.28 5.30 0.21
N TYR A 38 8.20 5.08 -1.10
CA TYR A 38 7.57 6.00 -2.05
C TYR A 38 6.04 6.05 -1.92
N GLY A 39 5.45 5.32 -0.97
CA GLY A 39 4.00 5.31 -0.75
C GLY A 39 3.24 4.57 -1.85
N ILE A 40 3.94 3.79 -2.70
CA ILE A 40 3.32 2.84 -3.63
C ILE A 40 2.83 1.67 -2.77
N LYS A 41 1.69 1.89 -2.13
CA LYS A 41 0.97 0.84 -1.43
C LYS A 41 0.56 -0.17 -2.48
N SER A 42 0.75 -1.45 -2.19
CA SER A 42 -0.10 -2.46 -2.83
C SER A 42 -1.54 -1.99 -2.66
N ALA A 43 -2.44 -2.36 -3.56
CA ALA A 43 -3.86 -2.11 -3.40
C ALA A 43 -4.45 -2.89 -2.21
N ARG A 44 -3.77 -2.91 -1.04
CA ARG A 44 -4.36 -3.09 0.28
C ARG A 44 -5.55 -2.17 0.33
N SER A 45 -6.69 -2.81 0.15
CA SER A 45 -7.90 -2.20 -0.36
C SER A 45 -8.35 -1.14 0.62
N ALA A 46 -9.05 -0.12 0.11
CA ALA A 46 -9.82 0.76 0.97
C ALA A 46 -10.64 -0.03 2.02
N GLU A 47 -11.01 -1.29 1.71
CA GLU A 47 -11.69 -2.20 2.62
C GLU A 47 -10.85 -2.60 3.84
N GLU A 48 -9.52 -2.79 3.73
CA GLU A 48 -8.69 -3.08 4.91
C GLU A 48 -8.58 -1.87 5.85
N LEU A 49 -8.52 -0.66 5.30
CA LEU A 49 -8.54 0.58 6.07
C LEU A 49 -9.91 0.78 6.75
N VAL A 50 -10.99 0.53 6.01
CA VAL A 50 -12.36 0.57 6.54
C VAL A 50 -12.58 -0.51 7.59
N ALA A 51 -12.04 -1.73 7.41
CA ALA A 51 -12.15 -2.82 8.37
C ALA A 51 -11.42 -2.48 9.68
N LYS A 52 -10.21 -1.92 9.61
CA LYS A 52 -9.50 -1.41 10.80
C LYS A 52 -10.25 -0.30 11.51
N ALA A 53 -10.84 0.64 10.76
CA ALA A 53 -11.65 1.71 11.33
C ALA A 53 -12.91 1.15 12.00
N ARG A 54 -13.59 0.17 11.38
CA ARG A 54 -14.78 -0.51 11.93
C ARG A 54 -14.45 -1.28 13.20
N ALA A 55 -13.34 -2.00 13.26
CA ALA A 55 -12.94 -2.76 14.44
C ALA A 55 -12.63 -1.86 15.66
N ARG A 56 -12.22 -0.60 15.44
CA ARG A 56 -11.92 0.38 16.49
C ARG A 56 -13.09 1.32 16.78
N ALA A 57 -14.06 1.40 15.90
CA ALA A 57 -15.25 2.21 16.11
C ALA A 57 -16.14 1.47 17.10
N SER A 58 -16.30 2.03 18.31
CA SER A 58 -17.27 1.57 19.31
C SER A 58 -18.72 1.91 18.88
N LEU A 59 -19.05 1.61 17.63
CA LEU A 59 -20.33 1.86 17.01
C LEU A 59 -21.06 0.54 16.86
N THR A 60 -22.30 0.51 17.33
CA THR A 60 -23.22 -0.59 17.01
C THR A 60 -23.45 -0.64 15.50
N GLU A 61 -23.71 -1.84 14.97
CA GLU A 61 -23.93 -2.08 13.54
C GLU A 61 -24.94 -1.08 12.93
N THR A 62 -26.05 -0.84 13.63
CA THR A 62 -27.10 0.09 13.19
C THR A 62 -26.59 1.53 13.05
N ARG A 63 -25.70 1.99 13.94
CA ARG A 63 -25.11 3.34 13.85
C ARG A 63 -24.07 3.41 12.74
N ALA A 64 -23.27 2.35 12.57
CA ALA A 64 -22.27 2.25 11.51
C ALA A 64 -22.90 2.27 10.11
N LEU A 65 -23.96 1.49 9.89
CA LEU A 65 -24.67 1.43 8.61
C LEU A 65 -25.31 2.79 8.26
N ARG A 66 -25.94 3.44 9.24
CA ARG A 66 -26.56 4.76 9.05
C ARG A 66 -25.54 5.80 8.60
N LEU A 67 -24.37 5.83 9.25
CA LEU A 67 -23.28 6.73 8.89
C LEU A 67 -22.77 6.44 7.47
N ALA A 68 -22.52 5.17 7.13
CA ALA A 68 -22.02 4.79 5.81
C ALA A 68 -22.96 5.20 4.66
N VAL A 69 -24.28 5.04 4.85
CA VAL A 69 -25.29 5.47 3.87
C VAL A 69 -25.31 6.99 3.72
N ALA A 70 -25.20 7.74 4.82
CA ALA A 70 -25.17 9.20 4.78
C ALA A 70 -23.96 9.74 4.01
N GLU A 71 -22.76 9.23 4.33
CA GLU A 71 -21.50 9.60 3.66
C GLU A 71 -21.52 9.24 2.17
N THR A 72 -21.97 8.03 1.82
CA THR A 72 -22.06 7.60 0.42
C THR A 72 -23.00 8.49 -0.40
N ARG A 73 -24.13 8.90 0.19
CA ARG A 73 -25.07 9.83 -0.45
C ARG A 73 -24.48 11.23 -0.61
N ALA A 74 -23.71 11.70 0.37
CA ALA A 74 -23.04 12.99 0.30
C ALA A 74 -21.98 13.00 -0.81
N ALA A 75 -21.15 11.95 -0.89
CA ALA A 75 -20.13 11.80 -1.91
C ALA A 75 -20.71 11.73 -3.33
N ARG A 76 -21.84 11.03 -3.54
CA ARG A 76 -22.51 10.94 -4.86
C ARG A 76 -23.21 12.23 -5.30
N ARG A 77 -23.43 13.18 -4.39
CA ARG A 77 -24.01 14.50 -4.70
C ARG A 77 -22.96 15.56 -5.00
N ARG A 78 -21.68 15.25 -4.78
CA ARG A 78 -20.54 16.03 -5.26
C ARG A 78 -20.12 15.53 -6.64
#